data_AF-A0AAN2FII9-F1
#
_entry.id   AF-A0AAN2FII9-F1
#
_cell.length_a   1.000
_cell.length_b   1.000
_cell.length_c   1.000
_cell.angle_alpha   90.00
_cell.angle_beta   90.00
_cell.angle_gamma   90.00
#
_symmetry.space_group_name_H-M   'P 1'
#
loop_
_entity.id
_entity.type
_entity.pdbx_description
1 polymer ?
#
loop_
_entity_poly.entity_id
_entity_poly.type
_entity_poly.pdbx_seq_one_letter_code
_entity_poly.pdbx_strand_id
1 'polypeptide(L)'
;MENGDVLIVSKLDRLGRNAMDVRKTVEQLAASGIRVHCLALGGVDLTSPAGKMTMQVISAVTVFEKDLLIERTHAGIARPRASG
;
A
#
# COMPACT_ATOMS: atom_id res chain seq x y z
N MET A 1 18.51 -6.97 12.67
CA MET A 1 17.57 -6.00 13.25
C MET A 1 17.16 -6.58 14.58
N GLU A 2 17.31 -5.79 15.62
CA GLU A 2 17.06 -6.17 17.01
C GLU A 2 15.76 -5.54 17.51
N ASN A 3 15.25 -6.05 18.62
CA ASN A 3 14.06 -5.50 19.26
C ASN A 3 14.33 -4.05 19.70
N GLY A 4 13.45 -3.13 19.34
CA GLY A 4 13.59 -1.70 19.60
C GLY A 4 14.11 -0.89 18.41
N ASP A 5 14.58 -1.55 17.35
CA ASP A 5 15.02 -0.88 16.14
C ASP A 5 13.88 -0.16 15.42
N VAL A 6 14.23 0.88 14.65
CA VAL A 6 13.30 1.61 13.79
C VAL A 6 13.76 1.52 12.35
N LEU A 7 12.96 0.89 11.50
CA LEU A 7 13.14 0.90 10.07
C LEU A 7 12.56 2.18 9.48
N ILE A 8 13.40 3.03 8.91
CA ILE A 8 12.96 4.21 8.16
C ILE A 8 12.95 3.88 6.68
N VAL A 9 11.80 4.07 6.03
CA VAL A 9 11.64 3.92 4.59
C VAL A 9 11.24 5.23 3.94
N SER A 10 11.74 5.48 2.74
CA SER A 10 11.41 6.70 2.00
C SER A 10 9.97 6.71 1.51
N LYS A 11 9.45 5.57 1.07
CA LYS A 11 8.13 5.40 0.47
C LYS A 11 7.55 4.01 0.78
N LEU A 12 6.22 3.88 0.70
CA LEU A 12 5.49 2.66 1.03
C LEU A 12 5.78 1.50 0.05
N ASP A 13 6.02 1.81 -1.22
CA ASP A 13 6.35 0.84 -2.30
C ASP A 13 7.71 0.15 -2.10
N ARG A 14 8.55 0.65 -1.18
CA ARG A 14 9.83 0.02 -0.83
C ARG A 14 9.70 -1.14 0.15
N LEU A 15 8.52 -1.34 0.72
CA LEU A 15 8.26 -2.40 1.68
C LEU A 15 7.71 -3.69 1.06
N GLY A 16 7.26 -3.68 -0.20
CA GLY A 16 6.65 -4.85 -0.82
C GLY A 16 6.12 -4.59 -2.24
N ARG A 17 5.70 -5.66 -2.94
CA ARG A 17 5.23 -5.57 -4.33
C ARG A 17 3.75 -5.23 -4.47
N ASN A 18 2.98 -5.39 -3.40
CA ASN A 18 1.56 -5.05 -3.34
C ASN A 18 1.17 -4.74 -1.88
N ALA A 19 -0.05 -4.24 -1.68
CA ALA A 19 -0.57 -3.87 -0.36
C ALA A 19 -0.52 -5.00 0.68
N MET A 20 -0.78 -6.25 0.25
CA MET A 20 -0.75 -7.42 1.14
C MET A 20 0.67 -7.75 1.58
N ASP A 21 1.64 -7.70 0.65
CA ASP A 21 3.06 -7.90 0.94
C ASP A 21 3.55 -6.85 1.94
N VAL A 22 3.25 -5.57 1.70
CA VAL A 22 3.63 -4.47 2.59
C VAL A 22 3.04 -4.69 3.99
N ARG A 23 1.74 -5.01 4.09
CA ARG A 23 1.09 -5.28 5.38
C ARG A 23 1.77 -6.42 6.13
N LYS A 24 2.04 -7.53 5.43
CA LYS A 24 2.71 -8.70 6.01
C LYS A 24 4.11 -8.36 6.53
N THR A 25 4.89 -7.60 5.75
CA THR A 25 6.23 -7.16 6.17
C THR A 25 6.17 -6.27 7.42
N VAL A 26 5.24 -5.32 7.47
CA VAL A 26 5.05 -4.46 8.64
C VAL A 26 4.62 -5.26 9.88
N GLU A 27 3.70 -6.22 9.72
CA GLU A 27 3.28 -7.12 10.81
C GLU A 27 4.44 -7.99 11.33
N GLN A 28 5.26 -8.52 10.44
CA GLN A 28 6.45 -9.32 10.81
C GLN A 28 7.47 -8.48 11.58
N LEU A 29 7.77 -7.27 11.11
CA LEU A 29 8.70 -6.36 11.79
C LEU A 29 8.14 -5.93 13.16
N ALA A 30 6.85 -5.59 13.23
CA ALA A 30 6.19 -5.26 14.49
C ALA A 30 6.24 -6.41 15.50
N ALA A 31 6.05 -7.66 15.04
CA ALA A 31 6.15 -8.84 15.89
C ALA A 31 7.58 -9.07 16.43
N SER A 32 8.61 -8.60 15.71
CA SER A 32 10.00 -8.59 16.17
C SER A 32 10.35 -7.37 17.04
N GLY A 33 9.39 -6.52 17.40
CA GLY A 33 9.61 -5.31 18.19
C GLY A 33 10.24 -4.16 17.39
N ILE A 34 10.18 -4.22 16.06
CA ILE A 34 10.75 -3.21 15.16
C ILE A 34 9.64 -2.27 14.71
N ARG A 35 9.86 -0.96 14.88
CA ARG A 35 8.95 0.06 14.36
C ARG A 35 9.28 0.39 12.92
N VAL A 36 8.29 0.80 12.13
CA VAL A 36 8.48 1.11 10.70
C VAL A 36 7.95 2.50 10.43
N HIS A 37 8.81 3.42 10.03
CA HIS A 37 8.45 4.82 9.75
C HIS A 37 8.56 5.11 8.26
N CYS A 38 7.52 5.73 7.70
CA CYS A 38 7.50 6.09 6.28
C CYS A 38 7.61 7.61 6.09
N LEU A 39 8.70 8.07 5.47
CA LEU A 39 8.97 9.50 5.25
C LEU A 39 7.96 10.15 4.32
N ALA A 40 7.54 9.47 3.25
CA ALA A 40 6.54 9.99 2.31
C ALA A 40 5.16 10.23 2.95
N LEU A 41 4.89 9.60 4.10
CA LEU A 41 3.67 9.82 4.87
C LEU A 41 3.88 10.78 6.05
N GLY A 42 4.90 11.64 5.98
CA GLY A 42 5.22 12.58 7.06
C GLY A 42 5.89 11.93 8.26
N GLY A 43 6.57 10.79 8.07
CA GLY A 43 7.24 10.06 9.14
C GLY A 43 6.31 9.20 10.01
N VAL A 44 5.11 8.90 9.52
CA VAL A 44 4.12 8.06 10.22
C VAL A 44 4.71 6.70 10.56
N ASP A 45 4.49 6.28 11.81
CA ASP A 45 4.77 4.93 12.29
C ASP A 45 3.68 3.96 11.79
N LEU A 46 4.05 3.14 10.81
CA LEU A 46 3.22 2.11 10.19
C LEU A 46 2.88 0.95 11.13
N THR A 47 3.60 0.79 12.25
CA THR A 47 3.31 -0.25 13.24
C THR A 47 2.24 0.16 14.26
N SER A 48 1.97 1.47 14.36
CA SER A 48 0.90 2.03 15.19
C SER A 48 -0.50 1.73 14.64
N PRO A 49 -1.56 1.76 15.48
CA PRO A 49 -2.94 1.62 15.01
C PRO A 49 -3.31 2.64 13.91
N ALA A 50 -2.88 3.89 14.05
CA ALA A 50 -3.13 4.94 13.07
C ALA A 50 -2.37 4.70 11.75
N GLY A 51 -1.12 4.22 11.82
CA GLY A 51 -0.33 3.84 10.65
C GLY A 51 -0.95 2.68 9.88
N LYS A 52 -1.42 1.65 10.60
CA LYS A 52 -2.15 0.51 10.01
C LYS A 52 -3.43 0.96 9.30
N MET A 53 -4.22 1.84 9.91
CA MET A 53 -5.39 2.43 9.27
C MET A 53 -5.01 3.20 8.01
N THR A 54 -3.99 4.05 8.08
CA THR A 54 -3.52 4.86 6.94
C THR A 54 -3.11 3.97 5.77
N MET A 55 -2.38 2.88 6.02
CA MET A 55 -2.02 1.90 5.00
C MET A 55 -3.24 1.24 4.35
N GLN A 56 -4.26 0.88 5.15
CA GLN A 56 -5.48 0.27 4.63
C GLN A 56 -6.24 1.24 3.73
N VAL A 57 -6.38 2.50 4.13
CA VAL A 57 -7.05 3.54 3.32
C VAL A 57 -6.32 3.73 1.99
N ILE A 58 -4.99 3.89 2.00
CA ILE A 58 -4.19 4.06 0.78
C ILE A 58 -4.32 2.82 -0.12
N SER A 59 -4.30 1.62 0.46
CA SER A 59 -4.46 0.37 -0.29
C SER A 59 -5.84 0.28 -0.94
N ALA A 60 -6.89 0.68 -0.22
CA ALA A 60 -8.26 0.70 -0.75
C ALA A 60 -8.39 1.69 -1.93
N VAL A 61 -7.80 2.89 -1.81
CA VAL A 61 -7.74 3.88 -2.90
C VAL A 61 -7.01 3.30 -4.12
N THR A 62 -5.87 2.64 -3.90
CA THR A 62 -5.08 2.03 -4.98
C THR A 62 -5.87 0.96 -5.74
N VAL A 63 -6.63 0.12 -5.02
CA VAL A 63 -7.50 -0.90 -5.65
C VAL A 63 -8.62 -0.22 -6.44
N PHE A 64 -9.27 0.79 -5.86
CA PHE A 64 -10.32 1.55 -6.52
C PHE A 64 -9.85 2.22 -7.82
N GLU A 65 -8.68 2.86 -7.82
CA GLU A 65 -8.10 3.47 -9.02
C GLU A 65 -7.83 2.44 -10.11
N LYS A 66 -7.34 1.26 -9.75
CA LYS A 66 -7.11 0.15 -10.68
C LYS A 66 -8.42 -0.34 -11.30
N ASP A 67 -9.47 -0.48 -10.49
CA ASP A 67 -10.78 -0.94 -10.96
C ASP A 67 -11.39 0.08 -11.93
N LEU A 68 -11.33 1.38 -11.62
CA LEU A 68 -11.75 2.45 -12.53
C LEU A 68 -10.99 2.45 -13.87
N LEU A 69 -9.68 2.17 -13.83
CA LEU A 69 -8.87 2.07 -15.05
C LEU A 69 -9.32 0.90 -15.94
N ILE A 70 -9.62 -0.25 -15.33
CA ILE A 70 -10.12 -1.45 -16.02
C ILE A 70 -11.48 -1.16 -16.64
N GLU A 71 -12.40 -0.56 -15.91
CA GLU A 71 -13.74 -0.19 -16.41
C GLU A 71 -13.65 0.72 -17.63
N ARG A 72 -12.81 1.76 -17.59
CA ARG A 72 -12.59 2.67 -18.74
C ARG A 72 -12.02 1.93 -19.94
N THR A 73 -11.09 1.00 -19.71
CA THR A 73 -10.48 0.20 -20.77
C THR A 73 -11.53 -0.68 -21.46
N HIS A 74 -12.39 -1.36 -20.68
CA HIS A 74 -13.48 -2.18 -21.23
C HIS A 74 -14.51 -1.35 -22.00
N ALA A 75 -14.91 -0.18 -21.48
CA ALA A 75 -15.81 0.74 -22.18
C ALA A 75 -15.19 1.24 -23.51
N GLY A 76 -13.87 1.45 -23.53
CA GLY A 76 -13.12 1.82 -24.73
C GLY A 76 -13.06 0.71 -25.79
N ILE A 77 -12.94 -0.55 -25.39
CA ILE A 77 -12.92 -1.73 -26.29
C ILE A 77 -14.32 -2.09 -26.80
N ALA A 78 -15.38 -1.83 -26.03
CA ALA A 78 -16.76 -2.09 -26.45
C ALA A 78 -17.24 -1.13 -27.56
N ARG A 79 -16.79 0.13 -27.55
CA ARG A 79 -17.14 1.15 -28.57
C ARG A 79 -16.82 0.75 -30.02
N PRO A 80 -15.63 0.23 -30.36
CA PRO A 80 -15.30 -0.16 -31.73
C PRO A 80 -16.01 -1.46 -32.19
N ARG A 81 -16.58 -2.27 -31.29
CA ARG A 81 -17.32 -3.50 -31.67
C ARG A 81 -18.78 -3.27 -32.07
N ALA A 82 -19.36 -2.11 -31.72
CA ALA A 82 -20.74 -1.76 -32.07
C ALA A 82 -20.84 -0.89 -33.34
N SER A 83 -19.69 -0.49 -33.92
CA SER A 83 -19.63 0.38 -35.10
C SER A 83 -19.12 -0.34 -36.37
N GLY A 84 -19.19 -1.68 -36.38
CA GLY A 84 -18.85 -2.54 -37.52
C GLY A 84 -19.98 -3.52 -37.79
#